data_AF-A0A7J2HN45-F1
#
_entry.id   AF-A0A7J2HN45-F1
#
_cell.length_a   1.000
_cell.length_b   1.000
_cell.length_c   1.000
_cell.angle_alpha   90.00
_cell.angle_beta   90.00
_cell.angle_gamma   90.00
#
_symmetry.space_group_name_H-M   'P 1'
#
loop_
_entity.id
_entity.type
_entity.pdbx_description
1 polymer ?
#
loop_
_entity_poly.entity_id
_entity_poly.type
_entity_poly.pdbx_seq_one_letter_code
_entity_poly.pdbx_strand_id
1 'polypeptide(L)'
;LIIGIILFISAVSLFFYMVARPEVAKKFLLKIFKKTKKEGFIERIEGFVDEFHRGSKLIFKRRNIGGIVAVSILTILSWFVGFLIPSCILVGLGHDPVILQSIAAQILLLVIIMMPTTPGSSGVAELGASALYGSFVNTSILGIFIVLWRFITYYVNIIVSAIFQYKVLKSLLIK
;
A
#
# COMPACT_ATOMS: atom_id res chain seq x y z
N LEU A 1 -11.02 -16.54 15.03
CA LEU A 1 -11.58 -15.33 14.39
C LEU A 1 -11.89 -14.22 15.40
N ILE A 2 -12.76 -14.43 16.39
CA ILE A 2 -13.18 -13.42 17.39
C ILE A 2 -12.00 -12.80 18.15
N ILE A 3 -11.08 -13.63 18.68
CA ILE A 3 -9.86 -13.16 19.37
C ILE A 3 -9.02 -12.24 18.46
N GLY A 4 -8.88 -12.59 17.18
CA GLY A 4 -8.14 -11.80 16.20
C GLY A 4 -8.81 -10.45 15.93
N ILE A 5 -10.13 -10.41 15.83
CA ILE A 5 -10.90 -9.16 15.66
C ILE A 5 -10.72 -8.26 16.89
N ILE A 6 -10.83 -8.81 18.10
CA ILE A 6 -10.62 -8.04 19.35
C ILE A 6 -9.19 -7.49 19.43
N LEU A 7 -8.20 -8.31 19.08
CA LEU A 7 -6.79 -7.91 19.09
C LEU A 7 -6.52 -6.82 18.04
N PHE A 8 -7.12 -6.91 16.85
CA PHE A 8 -7.03 -5.89 15.82
C PHE A 8 -7.69 -4.57 16.25
N ILE A 9 -8.92 -4.61 16.76
CA ILE A 9 -9.62 -3.40 17.23
C ILE A 9 -8.88 -2.74 18.39
N SER A 10 -8.34 -3.53 19.33
CA SER A 10 -7.56 -2.99 20.44
C SER A 10 -6.24 -2.37 19.97
N ALA A 11 -5.55 -2.99 19.02
CA ALA A 11 -4.33 -2.44 18.42
C ALA A 11 -4.62 -1.12 17.66
N VAL A 12 -5.68 -1.07 16.86
CA VAL A 12 -6.10 0.15 16.14
C VAL A 12 -6.48 1.26 17.12
N SER A 13 -7.25 0.94 18.16
CA SER A 13 -7.65 1.90 19.19
C SER A 13 -6.44 2.45 19.95
N LEU A 14 -5.50 1.57 20.32
CA LEU A 14 -4.24 1.95 20.97
C LEU A 14 -3.41 2.86 20.06
N PHE A 15 -3.33 2.53 18.76
CA PHE A 15 -2.63 3.35 17.78
C PHE A 15 -3.22 4.75 17.71
N PHE A 16 -4.54 4.90 17.51
CA PHE A 16 -5.19 6.22 17.50
C PHE A 16 -5.01 6.97 18.81
N TYR A 17 -5.03 6.28 19.95
CA TYR A 17 -4.76 6.89 21.26
C TYR A 17 -3.32 7.43 21.35
N MET A 18 -2.32 6.69 20.85
CA MET A 18 -0.92 7.13 20.78
C MET A 18 -0.75 8.32 19.84
N VAL A 19 -1.43 8.32 18.69
CA VAL A 19 -1.44 9.46 17.76
C VAL A 19 -2.03 10.71 18.42
N ALA A 20 -3.09 10.54 19.23
CA ALA A 20 -3.73 11.65 19.94
C ALA A 20 -2.92 12.17 21.15
N ARG A 21 -2.04 11.35 21.76
CA ARG A 21 -1.25 11.70 22.93
C ARG A 21 0.25 11.46 22.70
N PRO A 22 1.03 12.49 22.28
CA PRO A 22 2.44 12.33 21.93
C PRO A 22 3.28 11.84 23.11
N GLU A 23 2.94 12.24 24.35
CA GLU A 23 3.61 11.79 25.57
C GLU A 23 3.58 10.27 25.77
N VAL A 24 2.45 9.64 25.41
CA VAL A 24 2.30 8.18 25.51
C VAL A 24 3.13 7.49 24.44
N ALA A 25 3.11 8.02 23.21
CA ALA A 25 3.91 7.52 22.10
C ALA A 25 5.42 7.61 22.41
N LYS A 26 5.89 8.74 22.94
CA LYS A 26 7.28 8.93 23.39
C LYS A 26 7.67 7.89 24.43
N LYS A 27 6.91 7.77 25.53
CA LYS A 27 7.19 6.78 26.60
C LYS A 27 7.23 5.34 26.09
N PHE A 28 6.33 4.98 25.17
CA PHE A 28 6.29 3.64 24.58
C PHE A 28 7.52 3.36 23.71
N LEU A 29 7.87 4.29 22.80
CA LEU A 29 9.04 4.16 21.94
C LEU A 29 10.34 4.15 22.74
N LEU A 30 10.48 5.02 23.74
CA LEU A 30 11.64 5.02 24.64
C LEU A 30 11.77 3.72 25.42
N LYS A 31 10.65 3.07 25.80
CA LYS A 31 10.66 1.75 26.45
C LYS A 31 11.13 0.65 25.50
N ILE A 32 10.68 0.65 24.25
CA ILE A 32 11.10 -0.32 23.22
C ILE A 32 12.57 -0.16 22.89
N PHE A 33 13.02 1.08 22.69
CA PHE A 33 14.37 1.39 22.24
C PHE A 33 15.34 1.70 23.39
N LYS A 34 14.97 1.39 24.65
CA LYS A 34 15.78 1.67 25.85
C LYS A 34 17.20 1.11 25.79
N LYS A 35 17.42 0.02 25.05
CA LYS A 35 18.74 -0.63 24.90
C LYS A 35 19.61 -0.01 23.81
N THR A 36 19.10 0.93 23.02
CA THR A 36 19.84 1.55 21.92
C THR A 36 20.74 2.67 22.47
N LYS A 37 22.06 2.45 22.49
CA LYS A 37 23.07 3.40 23.01
C LYS A 37 23.63 4.38 21.97
N LYS A 38 22.88 4.70 20.91
CA LYS A 38 23.32 5.73 19.95
C LYS A 38 23.05 7.12 20.52
N GLU A 39 24.10 7.94 20.60
CA GLU A 39 23.98 9.36 20.94
C GLU A 39 23.00 10.05 19.99
N GLY A 40 22.13 10.91 20.52
CA GLY A 40 21.09 11.62 19.76
C GLY A 40 19.93 10.74 19.25
N PHE A 41 19.93 9.42 19.47
CA PHE A 41 18.82 8.56 19.01
C PHE A 41 17.50 8.84 19.75
N ILE A 42 17.58 9.11 21.05
CA ILE A 42 16.43 9.46 21.89
C ILE A 42 15.82 10.79 21.42
N GLU A 43 16.66 11.81 21.24
CA GLU A 43 16.23 13.13 20.77
C GLU A 43 15.61 13.06 19.38
N ARG A 44 16.15 12.22 18.50
CA ARG A 44 15.57 11.96 17.17
C ARG A 44 14.20 11.28 17.24
N ILE A 45 13.99 10.34 18.17
CA ILE A 45 12.68 9.71 18.40
C ILE A 45 11.69 10.76 18.89
N GLU A 46 12.07 11.58 19.87
CA GLU A 46 11.20 12.61 20.42
C GLU A 46 10.81 13.64 19.35
N GLY A 47 11.78 14.14 18.59
CA GLY A 47 11.53 15.05 17.47
C GLY A 47 10.65 14.44 16.37
N PHE A 48 10.85 13.14 16.05
CA PHE A 48 9.98 12.44 15.10
C PHE A 48 8.54 12.33 15.60
N VAL A 49 8.32 11.99 16.88
CA VAL A 49 6.98 11.89 17.46
C VAL A 49 6.29 13.25 17.48
N ASP A 50 7.01 14.32 17.82
CA ASP A 50 6.47 15.68 17.84
C ASP A 50 6.09 16.16 16.44
N GLU A 51 6.94 15.93 15.44
CA GLU A 51 6.65 16.27 14.05
C GLU A 51 5.46 15.45 13.50
N PHE A 52 5.42 14.15 13.81
CA PHE A 52 4.31 13.28 13.43
C PHE A 52 2.98 13.73 14.07
N HIS A 53 3.00 14.10 15.35
CA HIS A 53 1.81 14.60 16.05
C HIS A 53 1.36 15.96 15.48
N ARG A 54 2.31 16.86 15.19
CA ARG A 54 2.05 18.15 14.54
C ARG A 54 1.39 17.96 13.18
N GLY A 55 1.97 17.12 12.32
CA GLY A 55 1.41 16.77 11.01
C GLY A 55 0.02 16.15 11.13
N SER A 56 -0.16 15.20 12.04
CA SER A 56 -1.46 14.58 12.32
C SER A 56 -2.51 15.62 12.72
N LYS A 57 -2.19 16.54 13.63
CA LYS A 57 -3.10 17.60 14.06
C LYS A 57 -3.47 18.57 12.93
N LEU A 58 -2.56 18.85 12.01
CA LEU A 58 -2.82 19.67 10.82
C LEU A 58 -3.76 18.97 9.84
N ILE A 59 -3.55 17.67 9.59
CA ILE A 59 -4.39 16.87 8.70
C ILE A 59 -5.80 16.75 9.29
N PHE A 60 -5.92 16.29 10.55
CA PHE A 60 -7.20 16.01 11.22
C PHE A 60 -7.93 17.25 11.77
N LYS A 61 -7.52 18.47 11.43
CA LYS A 61 -8.25 19.69 11.81
C LYS A 61 -9.64 19.68 11.16
N ARG A 62 -10.71 20.03 11.90
CA ARG A 62 -12.11 19.97 11.42
C ARG A 62 -12.36 20.59 10.04
N ARG A 63 -11.61 21.63 9.67
CA ARG A 63 -11.70 22.30 8.36
C ARG A 63 -11.35 21.38 7.17
N ASN A 64 -10.57 20.33 7.41
CA ASN A 64 -10.04 19.43 6.38
C ASN A 64 -10.78 18.09 6.32
N ILE A 65 -11.84 17.87 7.13
CA ILE A 65 -12.57 16.59 7.15
C ILE A 65 -13.15 16.25 5.77
N GLY A 66 -13.71 17.23 5.05
CA GLY A 66 -14.20 17.01 3.68
C GLY A 66 -13.10 16.54 2.74
N GLY A 67 -11.89 17.13 2.86
CA GLY A 67 -10.72 16.70 2.08
C GLY A 67 -10.25 15.29 2.45
N ILE A 68 -10.24 14.94 3.73
CA ILE A 68 -9.90 13.58 4.19
C ILE A 68 -10.89 12.57 3.61
N VAL A 69 -12.20 12.81 3.74
CA VAL A 69 -13.23 11.91 3.22
C VAL A 69 -13.11 11.77 1.71
N ALA A 70 -12.91 12.87 0.97
CA ALA A 70 -12.70 12.83 -0.47
C ALA A 70 -11.47 12.00 -0.85
N VAL A 71 -10.33 12.22 -0.21
CA VAL A 71 -9.10 11.45 -0.46
C VAL A 71 -9.29 9.97 -0.11
N SER A 72 -9.98 9.65 1.00
CA SER A 72 -10.29 8.27 1.37
C SER A 72 -11.16 7.59 0.31
N ILE A 73 -12.22 8.25 -0.17
CA ILE A 73 -13.08 7.72 -1.24
C ILE A 73 -12.29 7.53 -2.53
N LEU A 74 -11.50 8.53 -2.93
CA LEU A 74 -10.66 8.45 -4.13
C LEU A 74 -9.66 7.30 -4.02
N THR A 75 -9.10 7.07 -2.84
CA THR A 75 -8.17 5.96 -2.58
C THR A 75 -8.89 4.61 -2.74
N ILE A 76 -10.06 4.45 -2.11
CA ILE A 76 -10.86 3.22 -2.22
C ILE A 76 -11.23 2.96 -3.69
N LEU A 77 -11.68 3.99 -4.40
CA LEU A 77 -12.03 3.87 -5.81
C LEU A 77 -10.82 3.52 -6.68
N SER A 78 -9.66 4.12 -6.41
CA SER A 78 -8.42 3.81 -7.13
C SER A 78 -8.00 2.36 -6.94
N TRP A 79 -8.08 1.84 -5.71
CA TRP A 79 -7.83 0.42 -5.42
C TRP A 79 -8.84 -0.48 -6.11
N PHE A 80 -10.13 -0.12 -6.07
CA PHE A 80 -11.19 -0.89 -6.71
C PHE A 80 -10.99 -0.99 -8.22
N VAL A 81 -10.67 0.13 -8.89
CA VAL A 81 -10.29 0.14 -10.31
C VAL A 81 -9.07 -0.76 -10.54
N GLY A 82 -8.04 -0.68 -9.69
CA GLY A 82 -6.87 -1.56 -9.74
C GLY A 82 -7.21 -3.04 -9.72
N PHE A 83 -8.16 -3.45 -8.88
CA PHE A 83 -8.63 -4.84 -8.78
C PHE A 83 -9.49 -5.29 -9.97
N LEU A 84 -10.07 -4.36 -10.72
CA LEU A 84 -10.84 -4.67 -11.94
C LEU A 84 -9.96 -4.84 -13.18
N ILE A 85 -8.76 -4.24 -13.23
CA ILE A 85 -7.83 -4.33 -14.37
C ILE A 85 -7.63 -5.79 -14.84
N PRO A 86 -7.31 -6.77 -13.97
CA PRO A 86 -7.17 -8.16 -14.40
C PRO A 86 -8.41 -8.73 -15.08
N SER A 87 -9.60 -8.48 -14.52
CA SER A 87 -10.87 -8.93 -15.10
C SER A 87 -11.11 -8.30 -16.47
N CYS A 88 -10.79 -7.01 -16.64
CA CYS A 88 -10.91 -6.32 -17.92
C CYS A 88 -9.95 -6.90 -18.98
N ILE A 89 -8.72 -7.25 -18.59
CA ILE A 89 -7.75 -7.89 -19.49
C ILE A 89 -8.28 -9.26 -19.93
N LEU A 90 -8.80 -10.07 -19.00
CA LEU A 90 -9.35 -11.39 -19.32
C LEU A 90 -10.52 -11.30 -20.31
N VAL A 91 -11.42 -10.34 -20.11
CA VAL A 91 -12.51 -10.06 -21.06
C VAL A 91 -11.97 -9.65 -22.43
N GLY A 92 -10.93 -8.80 -22.47
CA GLY A 92 -10.26 -8.41 -23.72
C GLY A 92 -9.57 -9.57 -24.44
N LEU A 93 -9.20 -10.63 -23.72
CA LEU A 93 -8.63 -11.87 -24.27
C LEU A 93 -9.70 -12.90 -24.67
N GLY A 94 -10.99 -12.55 -24.59
CA GLY A 94 -12.11 -13.42 -24.97
C GLY A 94 -12.58 -14.38 -23.87
N HIS A 95 -12.18 -14.15 -22.61
CA HIS A 95 -12.67 -14.91 -21.46
C HIS A 95 -13.91 -14.26 -20.84
N ASP A 96 -14.78 -15.05 -20.21
CA ASP A 96 -15.94 -14.51 -19.48
C ASP A 96 -15.53 -13.58 -18.32
N PRO A 97 -16.36 -12.58 -17.98
CA PRO A 97 -16.06 -11.64 -16.92
C PRO A 97 -16.05 -12.33 -15.54
N VAL A 98 -14.86 -12.37 -14.92
CA VAL A 98 -14.61 -12.99 -13.61
C VAL A 98 -14.28 -11.94 -12.55
N ILE A 99 -15.21 -11.01 -12.32
CA ILE A 99 -15.00 -9.85 -11.44
C ILE A 99 -14.73 -10.27 -9.99
N LEU A 100 -15.60 -11.11 -9.42
CA LEU A 100 -15.50 -11.51 -8.02
C LEU A 100 -14.24 -12.35 -7.75
N GLN A 101 -13.95 -13.29 -8.65
CA GLN A 101 -12.75 -14.13 -8.57
C GLN A 101 -11.48 -13.28 -8.72
N SER A 102 -11.49 -12.30 -9.63
CA SER A 102 -10.34 -11.39 -9.81
C SER A 102 -10.10 -10.54 -8.57
N ILE A 103 -11.14 -9.98 -7.96
CA ILE A 103 -11.02 -9.22 -6.71
C ILE A 103 -10.47 -10.10 -5.59
N ALA A 104 -11.02 -11.31 -5.41
CA ALA A 104 -10.55 -12.25 -4.39
C ALA A 104 -9.07 -12.64 -4.61
N ALA A 105 -8.71 -12.97 -5.85
CA ALA A 105 -7.33 -13.28 -6.22
C ALA A 105 -6.40 -12.09 -6.00
N GLN A 106 -6.80 -10.87 -6.33
CA GLN A 106 -5.98 -9.67 -6.10
C GLN A 106 -5.79 -9.37 -4.61
N ILE A 107 -6.80 -9.57 -3.76
CA ILE A 107 -6.67 -9.41 -2.31
C ILE A 107 -5.67 -10.41 -1.73
N LEU A 108 -5.77 -11.69 -2.14
CA LEU A 108 -4.80 -12.72 -1.71
C LEU A 108 -3.39 -12.41 -2.23
N LEU A 109 -3.29 -12.00 -3.49
CA LEU A 109 -2.02 -11.64 -4.11
C LEU A 109 -1.36 -10.45 -3.42
N LEU A 110 -2.13 -9.46 -2.98
CA LEU A 110 -1.65 -8.32 -2.19
C LEU A 110 -1.01 -8.77 -0.88
N VAL A 111 -1.63 -9.73 -0.17
CA VAL A 111 -1.06 -10.30 1.06
C VAL A 111 0.25 -11.05 0.77
N ILE A 112 0.32 -11.80 -0.33
CA ILE A 112 1.53 -12.54 -0.73
C ILE A 112 2.68 -11.58 -1.07
N ILE A 113 2.39 -10.53 -1.86
CA ILE A 113 3.37 -9.55 -2.35
C ILE A 113 3.93 -8.67 -1.22
N MET A 114 3.23 -8.54 -0.09
CA MET A 114 3.70 -7.80 1.09
C MET A 114 4.96 -8.39 1.73
N MET A 115 5.32 -9.64 1.41
CA MET A 115 6.59 -10.20 1.85
C MET A 115 7.72 -9.65 0.96
N PRO A 116 8.71 -8.90 1.51
CA PRO A 116 9.77 -8.28 0.72
C PRO A 116 10.85 -9.30 0.37
N THR A 117 10.49 -10.35 -0.37
CA THR A 117 11.36 -11.48 -0.69
C THR A 117 12.14 -11.26 -1.99
N THR A 118 11.70 -10.36 -2.87
CA THR A 118 12.43 -9.99 -4.10
C THR A 118 12.39 -8.48 -4.35
N PRO A 119 13.46 -7.86 -4.88
CA PRO A 119 13.44 -6.46 -5.28
C PRO A 119 12.31 -6.21 -6.30
N GLY A 120 11.38 -5.30 -5.98
CA GLY A 120 10.21 -5.01 -6.81
C GLY A 120 9.08 -6.06 -6.78
N SER A 121 9.21 -7.12 -5.96
CA SER A 121 8.23 -8.20 -5.77
C SER A 121 7.74 -8.91 -7.06
N SER A 122 8.45 -8.74 -8.18
CA SER A 122 7.97 -9.21 -9.50
C SER A 122 7.87 -10.72 -9.62
N GLY A 123 8.88 -11.46 -9.15
CA GLY A 123 8.86 -12.92 -9.26
C GLY A 123 7.75 -13.56 -8.42
N VAL A 124 7.53 -13.04 -7.22
CA VAL A 124 6.45 -13.51 -6.34
C VAL A 124 5.08 -13.10 -6.88
N ALA A 125 4.97 -11.91 -7.46
CA ALA A 125 3.73 -11.45 -8.07
C ALA A 125 3.31 -12.31 -9.27
N GLU A 126 4.25 -12.67 -10.15
CA GLU A 126 3.97 -13.49 -11.33
C GLU A 126 3.65 -14.94 -10.97
N LEU A 127 4.43 -15.55 -10.07
CA LEU A 127 4.16 -16.90 -9.57
C LEU A 127 2.84 -16.95 -8.79
N GLY A 128 2.59 -15.97 -7.93
CA GLY A 128 1.35 -15.86 -7.17
C GLY A 128 0.14 -15.64 -8.08
N ALA A 129 0.27 -14.79 -9.11
CA ALA A 129 -0.78 -14.60 -10.10
C ALA A 129 -1.04 -15.89 -10.90
N SER A 130 0.02 -16.58 -11.34
CA SER A 130 -0.11 -17.86 -12.04
C SER A 130 -0.82 -18.91 -11.17
N ALA A 131 -0.50 -19.00 -9.88
CA ALA A 131 -1.12 -19.95 -8.96
C ALA A 131 -2.60 -19.63 -8.73
N LEU A 132 -2.94 -18.35 -8.52
CA LEU A 132 -4.31 -17.94 -8.21
C LEU A 132 -5.20 -17.96 -9.47
N TYR A 133 -4.79 -17.31 -10.55
CA TYR A 133 -5.58 -17.22 -11.78
C TYR A 133 -5.58 -18.53 -12.57
N GLY A 134 -4.54 -19.35 -12.46
CA GLY A 134 -4.52 -20.68 -13.09
C GLY A 134 -5.63 -21.62 -12.62
N SER A 135 -6.28 -21.32 -11.49
CA SER A 135 -7.42 -22.11 -10.99
C SER A 135 -8.73 -21.87 -11.75
N PHE A 136 -8.87 -20.74 -12.46
CA PHE A 136 -10.10 -20.37 -13.18
C PHE A 136 -9.88 -19.74 -14.55
N VAL A 137 -8.63 -19.67 -15.04
CA VAL A 137 -8.26 -19.17 -16.36
C VAL A 137 -7.52 -20.27 -17.13
N ASN A 138 -7.82 -20.42 -18.41
CA ASN A 138 -7.17 -21.40 -19.27
C ASN A 138 -5.66 -21.12 -19.41
N THR A 139 -4.83 -22.16 -19.26
CA THR A 139 -3.36 -22.11 -19.36
C THR A 139 -2.86 -21.46 -20.65
N SER A 140 -3.58 -21.62 -21.77
CA SER A 140 -3.20 -21.04 -23.07
C SER A 140 -3.17 -19.50 -23.07
N ILE A 141 -4.02 -18.85 -22.27
CA ILE A 141 -4.09 -17.38 -22.19
C ILE A 141 -3.44 -16.82 -20.90
N LEU A 142 -3.20 -17.67 -19.90
CA LEU A 142 -2.70 -17.29 -18.58
C LEU A 142 -1.36 -16.52 -18.65
N GLY A 143 -0.40 -17.01 -19.44
CA GLY A 143 0.91 -16.35 -19.59
C GLY A 143 0.80 -14.95 -20.20
N ILE A 144 0.01 -14.82 -21.27
CA ILE A 144 -0.24 -13.54 -21.95
C ILE A 144 -0.95 -12.57 -20.99
N PHE A 145 -1.95 -13.06 -20.26
CA PHE A 145 -2.67 -12.30 -19.25
C PHE A 145 -1.73 -11.72 -18.18
N ILE A 146 -0.85 -12.53 -17.58
CA ILE A 146 0.05 -12.08 -16.52
C ILE A 146 0.98 -10.98 -17.06
N VAL A 147 1.56 -11.17 -18.25
CA VAL A 147 2.45 -10.18 -18.87
C VAL A 147 1.71 -8.87 -19.13
N LEU A 148 0.52 -8.91 -19.71
CA LEU A 148 -0.30 -7.71 -19.96
C LEU A 148 -0.69 -7.01 -18.65
N TRP A 149 -1.06 -7.78 -17.64
CA TRP A 149 -1.38 -7.25 -16.31
C TRP A 149 -0.18 -6.54 -15.69
N ARG A 150 1.02 -7.14 -15.72
CA ARG A 150 2.26 -6.50 -15.23
C ARG A 150 2.63 -5.28 -16.08
N PHE A 151 2.43 -5.33 -17.38
CA PHE A 151 2.66 -4.19 -18.26
C PHE A 151 1.83 -2.98 -17.87
N ILE A 152 0.51 -3.16 -17.74
CA ILE A 152 -0.41 -2.08 -17.41
C ILE A 152 -0.20 -1.58 -15.97
N THR A 153 -0.09 -2.50 -15.00
CA THR A 153 -0.09 -2.13 -13.58
C THR A 153 1.28 -1.74 -13.04
N TYR A 154 2.36 -2.24 -13.62
CA TYR A 154 3.72 -2.05 -13.09
C TYR A 154 4.61 -1.28 -14.07
N TYR A 155 4.79 -1.75 -15.31
CA TYR A 155 5.75 -1.14 -16.23
C TYR A 155 5.32 0.26 -16.71
N VAL A 156 4.04 0.47 -17.02
CA VAL A 156 3.52 1.80 -17.38
C VAL A 156 3.72 2.80 -16.24
N ASN A 157 3.43 2.40 -15.00
CA ASN A 157 3.63 3.25 -13.82
C ASN A 157 5.10 3.65 -13.63
N ILE A 158 6.04 2.74 -13.86
CA ILE A 158 7.48 3.05 -13.81
C ILE A 158 7.85 4.07 -14.88
N ILE A 159 7.40 3.89 -16.13
CA ILE A 159 7.74 4.79 -17.24
C ILE A 159 7.20 6.20 -16.96
N VAL A 160 5.92 6.31 -16.60
CA VAL A 160 5.28 7.61 -16.31
C VAL A 160 5.97 8.30 -15.13
N SER A 161 6.24 7.56 -14.06
CA SER A 161 6.92 8.10 -12.88
C SER A 161 8.35 8.53 -13.19
N ALA A 162 9.09 7.77 -14.00
CA ALA A 162 10.44 8.13 -14.41
C ALA A 162 10.49 9.42 -15.24
N ILE A 163 9.55 9.60 -16.17
CA ILE A 163 9.43 10.84 -16.97
C ILE A 163 9.14 12.03 -16.04
N PHE A 164 8.22 11.87 -15.10
CA PHE A 164 7.87 12.92 -14.16
C PHE A 164 9.06 13.27 -13.25
N GLN A 165 9.71 12.27 -12.66
CA GLN A 165 10.87 12.44 -11.79
C GLN A 165 12.03 13.12 -12.52
N TYR A 166 12.29 12.75 -13.78
CA TYR A 166 13.32 13.39 -14.60
C TYR A 166 13.04 14.87 -14.82
N LYS A 167 11.78 15.23 -15.13
CA LYS A 167 11.37 16.65 -15.30
C LYS A 167 11.56 17.46 -14.01
N VAL A 168 11.18 16.89 -12.87
CA VAL A 168 11.35 17.52 -11.55
C VAL A 168 12.84 17.66 -11.19
N LEU A 169 13.65 16.64 -11.43
CA LEU A 169 15.09 16.71 -11.15
C LEU A 169 15.78 17.76 -12.02
N LYS A 170 15.42 17.81 -13.30
CA LYS A 170 15.92 18.81 -14.25
C LYS A 170 15.55 20.23 -13.81
N SER A 171 14.33 20.47 -13.29
CA SER A 171 13.94 21.81 -12.83
C SER A 171 14.65 22.23 -11.54
N LEU A 172 15.09 21.29 -10.71
CA LEU A 172 15.89 21.56 -9.50
C LEU A 172 17.37 21.80 -9.82
N LEU A 173 17.92 21.14 -10.84
CA LEU A 173 19.33 21.27 -11.25
C LEU A 173 19.62 22.50 -12.14
N ILE A 174 18.58 23.13 -12.72
CA ILE A 174 18.72 24.34 -13.56
C ILE A 174 18.49 25.63 -12.72
N LYS A 175 18.49 25.52 -11.39
CA LYS A 175 18.58 26.66 -10.47
C LYS A 175 20.02 26.94 -10.09
#